data_AF-A0A917VAF0-F1
#
_entry.id   AF-A0A917VAF0-F1
#
_cell.length_a   1.000
_cell.length_b   1.000
_cell.length_c   1.000
_cell.angle_alpha   90.00
_cell.angle_beta   90.00
_cell.angle_gamma   90.00
#
_symmetry.space_group_name_H-M   'P 1'
#
loop_
_entity.id
_entity.type
_entity.pdbx_description
1 polymer ?
#
loop_
_entity_poly.entity_id
_entity_poly.type
_entity_poly.pdbx_seq_one_letter_code
_entity_poly.pdbx_strand_id
1 'polypeptide(L)'
;MTHNNSHENGTPDANQRNLSAGPPPDTTPAAIGTPGSAATDPHSQIDAARNPTNFGAHGPGTAGTAGTGGGPNFDPVIPAPPNLNAAADHRAAAENAAARRDFDQALRERFRAVLRALEQGGALPVRRSRTAQETANEAVEQSGELHPAALSFDEVVYGGRQATEDEYRRLEYADRYSQSAPPPKPEAAIVEITESAPKKRRALPPLPALLRSPKFWAVVAACVALAILVLATTQSCGAPTAPKPPVIPDAPDLPPPDSDEPWDWGAGHDSILAGKPPWLIFGGLQLLIAFGIFAMWRGRRRGALVGEPLPVEIPANELLGGQAGLYRRSRDYEYVARILRDATMRRIRTRVTGGDPATIIASRLSADPTLITSVLTGPVPDEATLYHVAAHLEWIETEL
;
A
#
# COMPACT_ATOMS: atom_id res chain seq x y z
N MET A 1 -15.48 -13.53 -66.94
CA MET A 1 -16.20 -14.82 -66.97
C MET A 1 -16.63 -15.12 -65.54
N THR A 2 -17.93 -14.90 -65.24
CA THR A 2 -18.95 -15.94 -64.89
C THR A 2 -18.82 -16.38 -63.42
N HIS A 3 -19.83 -16.48 -62.56
CA HIS A 3 -21.31 -16.43 -62.54
C HIS A 3 -21.67 -16.41 -61.02
N ASN A 4 -22.57 -15.60 -60.48
CA ASN A 4 -24.04 -15.69 -60.45
C ASN A 4 -24.64 -16.16 -59.10
N ASN A 5 -25.82 -15.60 -58.81
CA ASN A 5 -26.89 -15.87 -57.83
C ASN A 5 -26.79 -15.23 -56.42
N SER A 6 -27.58 -14.21 -56.06
CA SER A 6 -29.08 -14.00 -56.03
C SER A 6 -29.71 -14.63 -54.77
N HIS A 7 -30.01 -13.80 -53.76
CA HIS A 7 -31.32 -13.21 -53.40
C HIS A 7 -32.17 -14.10 -52.47
N GLU A 8 -32.40 -13.65 -51.23
CA GLU A 8 -33.73 -13.59 -50.62
C GLU A 8 -33.75 -12.70 -49.36
N ASN A 9 -34.74 -11.81 -49.33
CA ASN A 9 -35.05 -10.84 -48.27
C ASN A 9 -35.95 -11.49 -47.21
N GLY A 10 -35.84 -11.05 -45.95
CA GLY A 10 -36.80 -11.39 -44.89
C GLY A 10 -36.62 -10.55 -43.63
N THR A 11 -37.42 -9.50 -43.52
CA THR A 11 -37.60 -8.55 -42.40
C THR A 11 -37.98 -9.24 -41.07
N PRO A 12 -37.53 -8.77 -39.89
CA PRO A 12 -38.13 -9.19 -38.63
C PRO A 12 -39.35 -8.34 -38.29
N ASP A 13 -40.45 -9.04 -38.04
CA ASP A 13 -41.79 -8.58 -37.72
C ASP A 13 -41.85 -7.92 -36.33
N ALA A 14 -42.58 -6.81 -36.26
CA ALA A 14 -42.91 -6.09 -35.05
C ALA A 14 -44.42 -6.16 -34.86
N ASN A 15 -44.91 -6.97 -33.91
CA ASN A 15 -46.26 -6.75 -33.38
C ASN A 15 -46.53 -7.40 -32.01
N GLN A 16 -46.72 -6.51 -31.03
CA GLN A 16 -47.78 -6.48 -30.01
C GLN A 16 -48.46 -7.79 -29.56
N ARG A 17 -48.55 -7.95 -28.22
CA ARG A 17 -49.87 -8.02 -27.55
C ARG A 17 -49.81 -7.78 -26.04
N ASN A 18 -50.60 -6.79 -25.63
CA ASN A 18 -51.13 -6.51 -24.30
C ASN A 18 -51.61 -7.77 -23.56
N LEU A 19 -51.39 -7.81 -22.24
CA LEU A 19 -52.30 -8.45 -21.29
C LEU A 19 -52.38 -7.64 -19.98
N SER A 20 -53.61 -7.22 -19.71
CA SER A 20 -54.14 -6.46 -18.58
C SER A 20 -53.75 -6.91 -17.18
N ALA A 21 -53.48 -5.89 -16.34
CA ALA A 21 -54.10 -5.61 -15.04
C ALA A 21 -54.55 -6.78 -14.13
N GLY A 22 -53.86 -6.90 -12.98
CA GLY A 22 -54.39 -7.50 -11.75
C GLY A 22 -54.28 -6.48 -10.59
N PRO A 23 -55.27 -6.38 -9.69
CA PRO A 23 -55.27 -5.40 -8.59
C PRO A 23 -54.45 -5.88 -7.37
N PRO A 24 -54.01 -4.98 -6.48
CA PRO A 24 -53.20 -5.32 -5.31
C PRO A 24 -54.06 -5.85 -4.15
N PRO A 25 -53.52 -6.70 -3.25
CA PRO A 25 -54.19 -7.03 -2.01
C PRO A 25 -54.01 -5.94 -0.94
N ASP A 26 -55.12 -5.64 -0.27
CA ASP A 26 -55.27 -4.71 0.85
C ASP A 26 -54.30 -4.97 2.01
N THR A 27 -53.60 -3.93 2.43
CA THR A 27 -52.95 -3.86 3.75
C THR A 27 -53.77 -2.96 4.68
N THR A 28 -54.39 -3.54 5.70
CA THR A 28 -54.80 -2.82 6.91
C THR A 28 -54.24 -3.56 8.13
N PRO A 29 -53.59 -2.88 9.08
CA PRO A 29 -53.05 -3.50 10.29
C PRO A 29 -54.10 -3.51 11.40
N ALA A 30 -54.35 -4.68 11.99
CA ALA A 30 -55.07 -4.80 13.25
C ALA A 30 -54.07 -5.07 14.37
N ALA A 31 -54.00 -4.14 15.31
CA ALA A 31 -53.35 -4.28 16.60
C ALA A 31 -54.20 -5.15 17.56
N ILE A 32 -53.51 -5.72 18.56
CA ILE A 32 -53.90 -5.97 19.97
C ILE A 32 -53.48 -7.38 20.43
N GLY A 33 -52.67 -7.43 21.49
CA GLY A 33 -52.71 -8.53 22.46
C GLY A 33 -51.37 -9.05 22.99
N THR A 34 -50.75 -8.34 23.94
CA THR A 34 -49.85 -8.92 24.97
C THR A 34 -50.66 -9.87 25.88
N PRO A 35 -50.10 -10.99 26.37
CA PRO A 35 -49.41 -10.99 27.68
C PRO A 35 -48.12 -11.85 27.63
N GLY A 36 -47.08 -11.60 28.41
CA GLY A 36 -47.04 -11.85 29.85
C GLY A 36 -45.81 -12.70 30.16
N SER A 37 -44.92 -12.11 30.97
CA SER A 37 -43.67 -12.67 31.50
C SER A 37 -43.83 -14.01 32.23
N ALA A 38 -42.95 -14.97 31.97
CA ALA A 38 -42.50 -15.95 32.97
C ALA A 38 -41.19 -16.60 32.52
N ALA A 39 -40.10 -16.20 33.16
CA ALA A 39 -38.80 -16.84 33.08
C ALA A 39 -38.86 -18.23 33.74
N THR A 40 -38.29 -19.25 33.09
CA THR A 40 -37.89 -20.49 33.76
C THR A 40 -36.67 -21.05 33.02
N ASP A 41 -35.55 -20.96 33.71
CA ASP A 41 -34.28 -21.60 33.43
C ASP A 41 -34.38 -23.08 33.86
N PRO A 42 -33.90 -24.05 33.06
CA PRO A 42 -33.32 -25.23 33.68
C PRO A 42 -32.05 -25.76 32.99
N HIS A 43 -30.99 -25.82 33.79
CA HIS A 43 -30.01 -26.91 33.90
C HIS A 43 -29.74 -27.80 32.67
N SER A 44 -28.53 -27.72 32.10
CA SER A 44 -27.90 -28.81 31.35
C SER A 44 -26.59 -29.24 32.01
N GLN A 45 -26.75 -30.16 32.97
CA GLN A 45 -25.71 -31.02 33.51
C GLN A 45 -25.75 -32.31 32.68
N ILE A 46 -24.76 -32.54 31.81
CA ILE A 46 -24.48 -33.87 31.26
C ILE A 46 -22.97 -34.07 31.30
N ASP A 47 -22.54 -34.71 32.38
CA ASP A 47 -21.27 -35.39 32.50
C ASP A 47 -21.37 -36.83 32.00
N ALA A 48 -20.23 -37.33 31.52
CA ALA A 48 -19.79 -38.72 31.56
C ALA A 48 -20.45 -39.75 30.63
N ALA A 49 -19.76 -40.03 29.52
CA ALA A 49 -19.64 -41.41 29.02
C ALA A 49 -18.31 -41.67 28.27
N ARG A 50 -17.48 -42.50 28.91
CA ARG A 50 -16.60 -43.55 28.35
C ARG A 50 -15.33 -43.15 27.59
N ASN A 51 -14.20 -43.33 28.27
CA ASN A 51 -13.02 -43.96 27.67
C ASN A 51 -12.42 -44.99 28.65
N PRO A 52 -12.55 -46.30 28.41
CA PRO A 52 -11.80 -47.30 29.15
C PRO A 52 -10.65 -47.83 28.28
N THR A 53 -9.41 -47.63 28.73
CA THR A 53 -8.29 -48.59 28.60
C THR A 53 -7.01 -47.95 29.13
N ASN A 54 -6.59 -48.30 30.35
CA ASN A 54 -5.22 -48.77 30.54
C ASN A 54 -5.10 -49.61 31.81
N PHE A 55 -4.73 -50.88 31.60
CA PHE A 55 -4.36 -51.83 32.64
C PHE A 55 -2.85 -51.71 32.86
N GLY A 56 -2.41 -51.66 34.12
CA GLY A 56 -1.00 -51.75 34.49
C GLY A 56 -0.83 -51.81 36.00
N ALA A 57 -0.69 -53.02 36.52
CA ALA A 57 -0.55 -53.34 37.94
C ALA A 57 0.88 -53.09 38.47
N HIS A 58 1.01 -52.76 39.77
CA HIS A 58 1.96 -53.33 40.75
C HIS A 58 1.70 -52.68 42.15
N GLY A 59 1.45 -53.49 43.19
CA GLY A 59 1.22 -53.06 44.59
C GLY A 59 2.52 -53.05 45.44
N PRO A 60 2.49 -53.29 46.77
CA PRO A 60 1.58 -52.88 47.84
C PRO A 60 2.25 -51.85 48.81
N GLY A 61 1.47 -51.27 49.72
CA GLY A 61 1.84 -50.04 50.46
C GLY A 61 2.83 -50.15 51.63
N THR A 62 3.17 -48.97 52.20
CA THR A 62 3.31 -48.70 53.64
C THR A 62 3.69 -47.23 53.92
N ALA A 63 3.21 -46.76 55.08
CA ALA A 63 3.73 -45.67 55.91
C ALA A 63 3.63 -44.22 55.41
N GLY A 64 2.74 -43.46 56.08
CA GLY A 64 2.78 -42.00 56.06
C GLY A 64 3.95 -41.43 56.84
N THR A 65 4.40 -40.24 56.43
CA THR A 65 5.13 -39.32 57.32
C THR A 65 4.81 -37.88 56.92
N ALA A 66 4.43 -37.12 57.95
CA ALA A 66 4.50 -35.68 58.18
C ALA A 66 4.68 -34.71 56.99
N GLY A 67 3.77 -33.73 56.95
CA GLY A 67 3.79 -32.61 56.02
C GLY A 67 5.00 -31.68 56.15
N THR A 68 5.30 -31.04 55.03
CA THR A 68 6.00 -29.77 54.93
C THR A 68 5.30 -28.99 53.83
N GLY A 69 4.85 -27.78 54.15
CA GLY A 69 4.03 -26.96 53.26
C GLY A 69 4.74 -26.65 51.94
N GLY A 70 4.18 -27.15 50.84
CA GLY A 70 4.42 -26.68 49.50
C GLY A 70 3.10 -26.12 48.97
N GLY A 71 3.10 -24.85 48.54
CA GLY A 71 1.97 -24.28 47.82
C GLY A 71 1.63 -25.12 46.58
N PRO A 72 0.44 -24.94 45.97
CA PRO A 72 0.06 -25.72 44.79
C PRO A 72 1.13 -25.54 43.71
N ASN A 73 1.94 -26.58 43.49
CA ASN A 73 2.80 -26.70 42.33
C ASN A 73 1.87 -26.73 41.12
N PHE A 74 1.70 -25.57 40.50
CA PHE A 74 1.24 -25.50 39.13
C PHE A 74 2.41 -25.96 38.27
N ASP A 75 2.63 -27.27 38.17
CA ASP A 75 3.34 -27.80 37.04
C ASP A 75 2.51 -27.40 35.82
N PRO A 76 2.98 -26.49 34.94
CA PRO A 76 2.25 -26.22 33.72
C PRO A 76 2.25 -27.54 32.97
N VAL A 77 1.08 -28.17 32.89
CA VAL A 77 0.86 -29.28 31.97
C VAL A 77 1.09 -28.68 30.59
N ILE A 78 2.32 -28.78 30.10
CA ILE A 78 2.65 -28.42 28.73
C ILE A 78 1.83 -29.41 27.91
N PRO A 79 0.78 -28.96 27.18
CA PRO A 79 0.02 -29.86 26.35
C PRO A 79 1.01 -30.54 25.41
N ALA A 80 0.91 -31.86 25.30
CA ALA A 80 1.72 -32.62 24.36
C ALA A 80 1.69 -31.90 23.00
N PRO A 81 2.84 -31.74 22.32
CA PRO A 81 2.89 -31.01 21.06
C PRO A 81 1.80 -31.58 20.15
N PRO A 82 0.94 -30.74 19.54
CA PRO A 82 -0.16 -31.23 18.75
C PRO A 82 0.38 -32.16 17.67
N ASN A 83 -0.12 -33.40 17.66
CA ASN A 83 0.22 -34.37 16.65
C ASN A 83 -0.32 -33.84 15.33
N LEU A 84 0.59 -33.50 14.43
CA LEU A 84 0.24 -33.13 13.06
C LEU A 84 -0.18 -34.44 12.36
N ASN A 85 -1.47 -34.77 12.38
CA ASN A 85 -2.02 -36.04 11.87
C ASN A 85 -1.56 -36.33 10.42
N ALA A 86 -1.76 -37.58 9.98
CA ALA A 86 -1.38 -37.96 8.63
C ALA A 86 -2.30 -37.29 7.60
N ALA A 87 -1.82 -37.16 6.36
CA ALA A 87 -2.64 -36.62 5.27
C ALA A 87 -3.97 -37.39 5.11
N ALA A 88 -3.93 -38.72 5.23
CA ALA A 88 -5.12 -39.57 5.14
C ALA A 88 -6.17 -39.26 6.20
N ASP A 89 -5.76 -38.95 7.44
CA ASP A 89 -6.69 -38.62 8.53
C ASP A 89 -7.42 -37.32 8.24
N HIS A 90 -6.69 -36.32 7.74
CA HIS A 90 -7.27 -35.04 7.32
C HIS A 90 -8.21 -35.20 6.11
N ARG A 91 -7.92 -36.11 5.16
CA ARG A 91 -8.86 -36.41 4.06
C ARG A 91 -10.16 -37.03 4.57
N ALA A 92 -10.06 -37.99 5.47
CA ALA A 92 -11.24 -38.62 6.07
C ALA A 92 -12.07 -37.60 6.88
N ALA A 93 -11.40 -36.71 7.63
CA ALA A 93 -12.07 -35.62 8.35
C ALA A 93 -12.79 -34.66 7.39
N ALA A 94 -12.17 -34.32 6.26
CA ALA A 94 -12.76 -33.47 5.23
C ALA A 94 -14.01 -34.11 4.60
N GLU A 95 -13.93 -35.40 4.26
CA GLU A 95 -15.05 -36.15 3.67
C GLU A 95 -16.22 -36.28 4.64
N ASN A 96 -15.95 -36.51 5.93
CA ASN A 96 -16.98 -36.53 6.97
C ASN A 96 -17.64 -35.16 7.20
N ALA A 97 -16.89 -34.07 7.07
CA ALA A 97 -17.44 -32.72 7.14
C ALA A 97 -18.30 -32.41 5.90
N ALA A 98 -17.83 -32.76 4.71
CA ALA A 98 -18.58 -32.59 3.46
C ALA A 98 -19.88 -33.39 3.46
N ALA A 99 -19.88 -34.62 4.01
CA ALA A 99 -21.09 -35.43 4.16
C ALA A 99 -22.16 -34.77 5.05
N ARG A 100 -21.73 -33.95 6.02
CA ARG A 100 -22.61 -33.15 6.89
C ARG A 100 -22.98 -31.78 6.30
N ARG A 101 -22.56 -31.49 5.05
CA ARG A 101 -22.66 -30.18 4.39
C ARG A 101 -21.97 -29.04 5.16
N ASP A 102 -20.99 -29.38 6.00
CA ASP A 102 -20.12 -28.40 6.65
C ASP A 102 -18.89 -28.16 5.76
N PHE A 103 -19.08 -27.31 4.75
CA PHE A 103 -18.05 -27.04 3.75
C PHE A 103 -16.89 -26.20 4.30
N ASP A 104 -17.11 -25.40 5.35
CA ASP A 104 -16.06 -24.64 6.02
C ASP A 104 -15.05 -25.60 6.66
N GLN A 105 -15.54 -26.57 7.43
CA GLN A 105 -14.69 -27.60 8.03
C GLN A 105 -14.09 -28.51 6.94
N ALA A 106 -14.87 -28.89 5.93
CA ALA A 106 -14.39 -29.76 4.86
C ALA A 106 -13.23 -29.15 4.07
N LEU A 107 -13.34 -27.87 3.70
CA LEU A 107 -12.31 -27.15 2.96
C LEU A 107 -11.03 -26.98 3.79
N ARG A 108 -11.17 -26.65 5.09
CA ARG A 108 -10.02 -26.53 6.01
C ARG A 108 -9.28 -27.86 6.18
N GLU A 109 -10.01 -28.95 6.43
CA GLU A 109 -9.39 -30.26 6.59
C GLU A 109 -8.80 -30.79 5.28
N ARG A 110 -9.42 -30.51 4.12
CA ARG A 110 -8.85 -30.90 2.83
C ARG A 110 -7.56 -30.15 2.52
N PHE A 111 -7.50 -28.85 2.81
CA PHE A 111 -6.27 -28.08 2.64
C PHE A 111 -5.15 -28.58 3.57
N ARG A 112 -5.48 -28.90 4.83
CA ARG A 112 -4.55 -29.56 5.76
C ARG A 112 -4.05 -30.89 5.21
N ALA A 113 -4.93 -31.70 4.61
CA ALA A 113 -4.54 -32.97 4.00
C ALA A 113 -3.53 -32.78 2.86
N VAL A 114 -3.77 -31.82 1.96
CA VAL A 114 -2.87 -31.49 0.85
C VAL A 114 -1.50 -31.05 1.38
N LEU A 115 -1.48 -30.12 2.33
CA LEU A 115 -0.23 -29.68 2.95
C LEU A 115 0.54 -30.85 3.56
N ARG A 116 -0.12 -31.68 4.37
CA ARG A 116 0.53 -32.85 4.99
C ARG A 116 0.99 -33.87 3.95
N ALA A 117 0.28 -34.01 2.83
CA ALA A 117 0.70 -34.91 1.75
C ALA A 117 1.97 -34.41 1.06
N LEU A 118 2.09 -33.10 0.82
CA LEU A 118 3.29 -32.49 0.26
C LEU A 118 4.49 -32.61 1.22
N GLU A 119 4.25 -32.43 2.52
CA GLU A 119 5.28 -32.61 3.55
C GLU A 119 5.71 -34.08 3.71
N GLN A 120 4.77 -35.03 3.69
CA GLN A 120 5.05 -36.47 3.77
C GLN A 120 5.70 -37.01 2.50
N GLY A 121 5.35 -36.46 1.34
CA GLY A 121 5.94 -36.81 0.04
C GLY A 121 7.31 -36.18 -0.20
N GLY A 122 7.80 -35.34 0.71
CA GLY A 122 9.09 -34.66 0.59
C GLY A 122 9.13 -33.50 -0.40
N ALA A 123 7.97 -33.12 -0.97
CA ALA A 123 7.85 -31.96 -1.86
C ALA A 123 7.96 -30.63 -1.09
N LEU A 124 7.62 -30.62 0.20
CA LEU A 124 7.77 -29.47 1.08
C LEU A 124 8.48 -29.84 2.39
N PRO A 125 9.36 -28.97 2.93
CA PRO A 125 9.92 -29.18 4.25
C PRO A 125 8.87 -28.95 5.35
N VAL A 126 8.86 -29.83 6.36
CA VAL A 126 8.01 -29.70 7.54
C VAL A 126 8.44 -28.49 8.35
N ARG A 127 7.56 -27.49 8.47
CA ARG A 127 7.84 -26.29 9.27
C ARG A 127 6.64 -25.90 10.12
N ARG A 128 6.93 -25.46 11.35
CA ARG A 128 5.91 -24.83 12.20
C ARG A 128 5.59 -23.46 11.59
N SER A 129 4.31 -23.09 11.60
CA SER A 129 3.83 -21.78 11.14
C SER A 129 3.84 -21.52 9.62
N ARG A 130 3.74 -22.56 8.78
CA ARG A 130 3.51 -22.40 7.33
C ARG A 130 2.12 -21.85 7.05
N THR A 131 2.02 -20.78 6.25
CA THR A 131 0.73 -20.25 5.81
C THR A 131 0.20 -20.98 4.57
N ALA A 132 -1.09 -20.82 4.28
CA ALA A 132 -1.69 -21.39 3.07
C ALA A 132 -1.04 -20.83 1.80
N GLN A 133 -0.80 -19.52 1.76
CA GLN A 133 -0.18 -18.85 0.62
C GLN A 133 1.27 -19.30 0.39
N GLU A 134 2.06 -19.42 1.45
CA GLU A 134 3.43 -19.91 1.31
C GLU A 134 3.46 -21.39 0.86
N THR A 135 2.46 -22.19 1.24
CA THR A 135 2.30 -23.56 0.74
C THR A 135 2.08 -23.55 -0.77
N ALA A 136 1.18 -22.71 -1.27
CA ALA A 136 0.90 -22.59 -2.70
C ALA A 136 2.09 -22.04 -3.50
N ASN A 137 2.86 -21.11 -2.92
CA ASN A 137 4.05 -20.52 -3.54
C ASN A 137 5.21 -21.54 -3.64
N GLU A 138 5.44 -22.32 -2.58
CA GLU A 138 6.56 -23.28 -2.54
C GLU A 138 6.25 -24.60 -3.28
N ALA A 139 4.98 -24.96 -3.44
CA ALA A 139 4.55 -26.14 -4.18
C ALA A 139 4.55 -25.89 -5.70
N VAL A 140 5.72 -25.60 -6.27
CA VAL A 140 5.90 -25.11 -7.65
C VAL A 140 5.21 -26.01 -8.69
N GLU A 141 5.27 -27.33 -8.53
CA GLU A 141 4.64 -28.29 -9.45
C GLU A 141 3.10 -28.27 -9.42
N GLN A 142 2.51 -27.89 -8.29
CA GLN A 142 1.06 -27.83 -8.08
C GLN A 142 0.54 -26.39 -7.94
N SER A 143 1.39 -25.39 -8.23
CA SER A 143 1.16 -23.96 -7.94
C SER A 143 -0.14 -23.43 -8.55
N GLY A 144 -0.48 -23.81 -9.78
CA GLY A 144 -1.65 -23.31 -10.51
C GLY A 144 -3.00 -23.60 -9.84
N GLU A 145 -3.16 -24.78 -9.25
CA GLU A 145 -4.40 -25.18 -8.56
C GLU A 145 -4.37 -24.82 -7.06
N LEU A 146 -3.19 -24.75 -6.46
CA LEU A 146 -3.03 -24.44 -5.04
C LEU A 146 -3.22 -22.95 -4.72
N HIS A 147 -2.88 -22.03 -5.64
CA HIS A 147 -3.05 -20.59 -5.41
C HIS A 147 -4.52 -20.20 -5.20
N PRO A 148 -5.47 -20.57 -6.08
CA PRO A 148 -6.88 -20.31 -5.84
C PRO A 148 -7.39 -20.95 -4.55
N ALA A 149 -6.92 -22.16 -4.22
CA ALA A 149 -7.32 -22.86 -3.01
C ALA A 149 -6.81 -22.20 -1.73
N ALA A 150 -5.58 -21.68 -1.73
CA ALA A 150 -5.01 -20.94 -0.60
C ALA A 150 -5.78 -19.64 -0.33
N LEU A 151 -6.16 -18.92 -1.40
CA LEU A 151 -7.01 -17.73 -1.29
C LEU A 151 -8.40 -18.07 -0.72
N SER A 152 -9.07 -19.09 -1.25
CA SER A 152 -10.36 -19.55 -0.70
C SER A 152 -10.23 -19.99 0.76
N PHE A 153 -9.15 -20.66 1.14
CA PHE A 153 -8.88 -21.03 2.52
C PHE A 153 -8.74 -19.81 3.44
N ASP A 154 -7.94 -18.81 3.05
CA ASP A 154 -7.73 -17.61 3.85
C ASP A 154 -9.03 -16.79 4.00
N GLU A 155 -9.85 -16.70 2.96
CA GLU A 155 -11.15 -16.04 3.03
C GLU A 155 -12.14 -16.77 3.96
N VAL A 156 -12.11 -18.10 4.00
CA VAL A 156 -13.00 -18.91 4.84
C VAL A 156 -12.53 -18.96 6.30
N VAL A 157 -11.21 -19.01 6.53
CA VAL A 157 -10.63 -19.09 7.88
C VAL A 157 -10.53 -17.72 8.52
N TYR A 158 -9.99 -16.74 7.79
CA TYR A 158 -9.70 -15.40 8.32
C TYR A 158 -10.65 -14.33 7.78
N GLY A 159 -11.20 -14.52 6.59
CA GLY A 159 -12.12 -13.56 5.95
C GLY A 159 -13.56 -13.62 6.45
N GLY A 160 -13.95 -14.68 7.16
CA GLY A 160 -15.32 -14.86 7.69
C GLY A 160 -16.37 -15.18 6.63
N ARG A 161 -15.94 -15.62 5.43
CA ARG A 161 -16.84 -16.09 4.36
C ARG A 161 -17.16 -17.58 4.56
N GLN A 162 -18.37 -18.00 4.19
CA GLN A 162 -18.70 -19.42 4.12
C GLN A 162 -18.15 -20.05 2.82
N ALA A 163 -17.61 -21.25 2.93
CA ALA A 163 -17.17 -22.06 1.80
C ALA A 163 -18.37 -22.62 1.04
N THR A 164 -18.24 -22.66 -0.29
CA THR A 164 -19.23 -23.30 -1.15
C THR A 164 -18.84 -24.76 -1.45
N GLU A 165 -19.82 -25.59 -1.83
CA GLU A 165 -19.54 -26.97 -2.26
C GLU A 165 -18.57 -26.99 -3.45
N ASP A 166 -18.75 -26.09 -4.42
CA ASP A 166 -17.92 -26.03 -5.62
C ASP A 166 -16.44 -25.74 -5.32
N GLU A 167 -16.16 -24.95 -4.28
CA GLU A 167 -14.80 -24.67 -3.83
C GLU A 167 -14.16 -25.90 -3.18
N TYR A 168 -14.92 -26.60 -2.33
CA TYR A 168 -14.48 -27.88 -1.77
C TYR A 168 -14.21 -28.91 -2.87
N ARG A 169 -15.12 -29.06 -3.84
CA ARG A 169 -14.98 -30.02 -4.96
C ARG A 169 -13.77 -29.72 -5.84
N ARG A 170 -13.47 -28.46 -6.10
CA ARG A 170 -12.26 -28.06 -6.85
C ARG A 170 -10.99 -28.46 -6.11
N LEU A 171 -10.90 -28.18 -4.81
CA LEU A 171 -9.75 -28.59 -3.99
C LEU A 171 -9.63 -30.12 -3.87
N GLU A 172 -10.76 -30.82 -3.75
CA GLU A 172 -10.82 -32.29 -3.74
C GLU A 172 -10.28 -32.88 -5.06
N TYR A 173 -10.69 -32.30 -6.18
CA TYR A 173 -10.24 -32.71 -7.51
C TYR A 173 -8.74 -32.46 -7.69
N ALA A 174 -8.23 -31.29 -7.29
CA ALA A 174 -6.81 -30.95 -7.35
C ALA A 174 -5.94 -31.90 -6.50
N ASP A 175 -6.37 -32.25 -5.29
CA ASP A 175 -5.68 -33.22 -4.42
C ASP A 175 -5.65 -34.62 -5.05
N ARG A 176 -6.80 -35.10 -5.57
CA ARG A 176 -6.86 -36.42 -6.23
C ARG A 176 -6.00 -36.48 -7.50
N TYR A 177 -6.05 -35.44 -8.31
CA TYR A 177 -5.26 -35.36 -9.54
C TYR A 177 -3.75 -35.38 -9.24
N SER A 178 -3.32 -34.61 -8.24
CA SER A 178 -1.91 -34.53 -7.81
C SER A 178 -1.35 -35.87 -7.32
N GLN A 179 -2.18 -36.71 -6.67
CA GLN A 179 -1.77 -38.06 -6.24
C GLN A 179 -1.59 -39.04 -7.40
N SER A 180 -2.28 -38.82 -8.51
CA SER A 180 -2.24 -39.69 -9.69
C SER A 180 -1.18 -39.30 -10.72
N ALA A 181 -0.46 -38.20 -10.51
CA ALA A 181 0.55 -37.70 -11.43
C ALA A 181 1.81 -38.61 -11.42
N PRO A 182 2.33 -39.03 -12.59
CA PRO A 182 3.62 -39.73 -12.69
C PRO A 182 4.77 -38.86 -12.15
N PRO A 183 5.90 -39.45 -11.69
CA PRO A 183 7.04 -38.68 -11.20
C PRO A 183 7.52 -37.69 -12.28
N PRO A 184 7.91 -36.47 -11.89
CA PRO A 184 8.25 -35.40 -12.82
C PRO A 184 9.42 -35.81 -13.72
N LYS A 185 9.34 -35.45 -15.01
CA LYS A 185 10.48 -35.52 -15.93
C LYS A 185 11.59 -34.59 -15.41
N PRO A 186 12.88 -34.97 -15.51
CA PRO A 186 13.97 -34.13 -15.07
C PRO A 186 13.90 -32.75 -15.75
N GLU A 187 14.07 -31.75 -14.89
CA GLU A 187 13.75 -30.33 -14.99
C GLU A 187 14.15 -29.66 -16.31
N ALA A 188 13.22 -28.92 -16.90
CA ALA A 188 13.55 -27.92 -17.91
C ALA A 188 14.35 -26.81 -17.19
N ALA A 189 15.57 -26.58 -17.67
CA ALA A 189 16.51 -25.62 -17.12
C ALA A 189 15.82 -24.34 -16.68
N ILE A 190 15.98 -24.02 -15.39
CA ILE A 190 15.60 -22.75 -14.77
C ILE A 190 16.19 -21.64 -15.65
N VAL A 191 15.34 -20.95 -16.42
CA VAL A 191 15.70 -19.64 -16.94
C VAL A 191 15.61 -18.73 -15.73
N GLU A 192 16.74 -18.58 -15.07
CA GLU A 192 16.95 -17.58 -14.04
C GLU A 192 16.57 -16.25 -14.67
N ILE A 193 15.38 -15.74 -14.34
CA ILE A 193 15.04 -14.36 -14.61
C ILE A 193 15.99 -13.58 -13.74
N THR A 194 17.15 -13.22 -14.30
CA THR A 194 18.08 -12.29 -13.69
C THR A 194 17.32 -10.97 -13.62
N GLU A 195 16.64 -10.75 -12.51
CA GLU A 195 16.05 -9.46 -12.19
C GLU A 195 17.18 -8.44 -12.33
N SER A 196 17.03 -7.55 -13.32
CA SER A 196 18.10 -6.63 -13.70
C SER A 196 18.41 -5.78 -12.48
N ALA A 197 19.59 -6.01 -11.89
CA ALA A 197 20.02 -5.36 -10.66
C ALA A 197 19.69 -3.86 -10.74
N PRO A 198 18.98 -3.30 -9.74
CA PRO A 198 18.54 -1.91 -9.80
C PRO A 198 19.76 -1.05 -10.09
N LYS A 199 19.70 -0.25 -11.18
CA LYS A 199 20.76 0.70 -11.54
C LYS A 199 21.16 1.45 -10.27
N LYS A 200 22.36 1.20 -9.75
CA LYS A 200 22.96 1.98 -8.66
C LYS A 200 22.90 3.44 -9.10
N ARG A 201 21.90 4.20 -8.63
CA ARG A 201 21.95 5.65 -8.69
C ARG A 201 23.23 6.01 -7.96
N ARG A 202 24.19 6.60 -8.67
CA ARG A 202 25.46 7.05 -8.10
C ARG A 202 25.12 7.87 -6.87
N ALA A 203 25.31 7.30 -5.69
CA ALA A 203 25.16 8.01 -4.44
C ALA A 203 26.28 9.06 -4.44
N LEU A 204 25.90 10.32 -4.52
CA LEU A 204 26.82 11.42 -4.23
C LEU A 204 27.43 11.14 -2.85
N PRO A 205 28.76 11.32 -2.67
CA PRO A 205 29.39 11.11 -1.38
C PRO A 205 28.63 11.93 -0.32
N PRO A 206 28.39 11.39 0.88
CA PRO A 206 27.67 12.11 1.92
C PRO A 206 28.39 13.43 2.16
N LEU A 207 27.65 14.54 2.08
CA LEU A 207 28.18 15.86 2.41
C LEU A 207 28.90 15.77 3.77
N PRO A 208 30.13 16.31 3.89
CA PRO A 208 30.92 16.18 5.10
C PRO A 208 30.12 16.65 6.32
N ALA A 209 30.18 15.90 7.42
CA ALA A 209 29.35 16.11 8.62
C ALA A 209 29.42 17.54 9.18
N LEU A 210 30.52 18.25 8.89
CA LEU A 210 30.74 19.65 9.21
C LEU A 210 29.60 20.56 8.71
N LEU A 211 29.08 20.35 7.49
CA LEU A 211 28.00 21.13 6.88
C LEU A 211 26.64 20.94 7.56
N ARG A 212 26.45 19.86 8.33
CA ARG A 212 25.23 19.61 9.12
C ARG A 212 25.28 20.24 10.51
N SER A 213 26.47 20.62 10.98
CA SER A 213 26.59 21.17 12.34
C SER A 213 26.14 22.63 12.39
N PRO A 214 25.26 23.03 13.33
CA PRO A 214 24.84 24.42 13.48
C PRO A 214 26.00 25.33 13.92
N LYS A 215 27.00 24.74 14.59
CA LYS A 215 28.21 25.44 15.05
C LYS A 215 29.09 25.89 13.87
N PHE A 216 29.22 25.07 12.82
CA PHE A 216 29.96 25.45 11.61
C PHE A 216 29.35 26.68 10.92
N TRP A 217 28.02 26.69 10.76
CA TRP A 217 27.33 27.82 10.16
C TRP A 217 27.39 29.10 11.02
N ALA A 218 27.38 28.96 12.34
CA ALA A 218 27.60 30.10 13.25
C ALA A 218 29.01 30.70 13.08
N VAL A 219 30.04 29.85 12.91
CA VAL A 219 31.42 30.30 12.63
C VAL A 219 31.51 30.98 11.27
N VAL A 220 30.91 30.40 10.23
CA VAL A 220 30.87 31.02 8.89
C VAL A 220 30.18 32.38 8.93
N ALA A 221 29.04 32.49 9.62
CA ALA A 221 28.33 33.75 9.80
C ALA A 221 29.16 34.78 10.58
N ALA A 222 29.88 34.35 11.62
CA ALA A 222 30.79 35.21 12.38
C ALA A 222 31.97 35.71 11.51
N CYS A 223 32.56 34.85 10.67
CA CYS A 223 33.60 35.25 9.72
C CYS A 223 33.08 36.23 8.66
N VAL A 224 31.86 36.02 8.16
CA VAL A 224 31.22 36.97 7.23
C VAL A 224 30.95 38.30 7.92
N ALA A 225 30.45 38.29 9.16
CA ALA A 225 30.25 39.51 9.94
C ALA A 225 31.57 40.26 10.20
N LEU A 226 32.66 39.52 10.49
CA LEU A 226 34.00 40.09 10.63
C LEU A 226 34.50 40.68 9.30
N ALA A 227 34.30 39.99 8.17
CA ALA A 227 34.68 40.51 6.86
C ALA A 227 33.90 41.77 6.49
N ILE A 228 32.60 41.82 6.81
CA ILE A 228 31.76 43.01 6.66
C ILE A 228 32.26 44.14 7.57
N LEU A 229 32.64 43.85 8.81
CA LEU A 229 33.21 44.83 9.72
C LEU A 229 34.52 45.40 9.16
N VAL A 230 35.41 44.55 8.66
CA VAL A 230 36.67 44.95 8.03
C VAL A 230 36.41 45.81 6.78
N LEU A 231 35.49 45.38 5.92
CA LEU A 231 35.04 46.17 4.76
C LEU A 231 34.45 47.52 5.17
N ALA A 232 33.65 47.56 6.23
CA ALA A 232 33.09 48.81 6.74
C ALA A 232 34.20 49.73 7.28
N THR A 233 35.22 49.18 7.94
CA THR A 233 36.37 49.96 8.43
C THR A 233 37.25 50.48 7.30
N THR A 234 37.50 49.68 6.25
CA THR A 234 38.30 50.12 5.10
C THR A 234 37.57 51.17 4.27
N GLN A 235 36.25 51.06 4.13
CA GLN A 235 35.41 52.09 3.49
C GLN A 235 35.27 53.36 4.34
N SER A 236 35.52 53.28 5.65
CA SER A 236 35.52 54.44 6.55
C SER A 236 36.85 55.21 6.53
N CYS A 237 37.94 54.60 6.07
CA CYS A 237 39.21 55.27 5.79
C CYS A 237 39.25 55.78 4.33
N GLY A 238 38.36 56.71 3.98
CA GLY A 238 38.49 57.47 2.73
C GLY A 238 39.74 58.34 2.77
N ALA A 239 40.58 58.29 1.74
CA ALA A 239 41.80 59.09 1.64
C ALA A 239 41.50 60.60 1.75
N PRO A 240 42.35 61.40 2.43
CA PRO A 240 42.19 62.85 2.48
C PRO A 240 42.09 63.43 1.07
N THR A 241 41.11 64.31 0.84
CA THR A 241 40.91 64.97 -0.45
C THR A 241 42.21 65.62 -0.92
N ALA A 242 42.75 65.18 -2.06
CA ALA A 242 43.95 65.77 -2.62
C ALA A 242 43.71 67.26 -2.91
N PRO A 243 44.61 68.18 -2.51
CA PRO A 243 44.49 69.58 -2.88
C PRO A 243 44.53 69.72 -4.41
N LYS A 244 43.77 70.68 -4.93
CA LYS A 244 43.66 70.94 -6.38
C LYS A 244 45.06 71.11 -6.99
N PRO A 245 45.45 70.34 -8.03
CA PRO A 245 46.77 70.47 -8.63
C PRO A 245 46.97 71.90 -9.16
N PRO A 246 48.18 72.49 -9.00
CA PRO A 246 48.50 73.73 -9.67
C PRO A 246 48.46 73.53 -11.19
N VAL A 247 47.97 74.54 -11.91
CA VAL A 247 47.92 74.53 -13.39
C VAL A 247 49.36 74.55 -13.92
N ILE A 248 49.78 73.45 -14.54
CA ILE A 248 51.06 73.36 -15.27
C ILE A 248 50.80 73.89 -16.70
N PRO A 249 51.61 74.80 -17.26
CA PRO A 249 51.51 75.19 -18.66
C PRO A 249 51.72 73.99 -19.59
N ASP A 250 50.95 73.91 -20.67
CA ASP A 250 50.99 72.79 -21.61
C ASP A 250 52.42 72.55 -22.15
N ALA A 251 52.84 71.29 -22.18
CA ALA A 251 54.10 70.87 -22.78
C ALA A 251 54.04 71.08 -24.31
N PRO A 252 55.15 71.46 -24.97
CA PRO A 252 55.17 71.61 -26.42
C PRO A 252 54.83 70.30 -27.13
N ASP A 253 54.03 70.37 -28.19
CA ASP A 253 53.57 69.23 -28.99
C ASP A 253 54.75 68.39 -29.48
N LEU A 254 54.97 67.25 -28.82
CA LEU A 254 55.82 66.18 -29.35
C LEU A 254 54.95 65.31 -30.28
N PRO A 255 55.47 64.91 -31.46
CA PRO A 255 54.78 63.96 -32.31
C PRO A 255 54.58 62.62 -31.56
N PRO A 256 53.42 61.96 -31.71
CA PRO A 256 53.12 60.75 -30.97
C PRO A 256 54.12 59.63 -31.34
N PRO A 257 54.64 58.88 -30.36
CA PRO A 257 55.41 57.68 -30.65
C PRO A 257 54.50 56.62 -31.27
N ASP A 258 54.97 55.97 -32.33
CA ASP A 258 54.38 54.73 -32.85
C ASP A 258 54.48 53.65 -31.77
N SER A 259 53.40 53.42 -31.03
CA SER A 259 53.25 52.28 -30.15
C SER A 259 52.04 51.47 -30.57
N ASP A 260 52.27 50.25 -31.04
CA ASP A 260 51.28 49.19 -31.08
C ASP A 260 50.73 49.00 -29.66
N GLU A 261 49.55 49.57 -29.38
CA GLU A 261 48.87 49.43 -28.08
C GLU A 261 48.49 47.95 -27.85
N PRO A 262 48.95 47.31 -26.75
CA PRO A 262 48.27 46.13 -26.26
C PRO A 262 46.93 46.58 -25.67
N TRP A 263 45.87 45.80 -25.93
CA TRP A 263 44.48 46.10 -25.60
C TRP A 263 44.32 46.74 -24.21
N ASP A 264 44.01 48.05 -24.16
CA ASP A 264 43.65 48.76 -22.93
C ASP A 264 42.26 48.30 -22.49
N TRP A 265 42.20 47.53 -21.40
CA TRP A 265 40.94 47.09 -20.81
C TRP A 265 40.19 48.22 -20.07
N GLY A 266 40.72 49.45 -20.11
CA GLY A 266 40.26 50.58 -19.31
C GLY A 266 40.56 50.32 -17.84
N ALA A 267 41.15 51.30 -17.14
CA ALA A 267 41.15 51.23 -15.68
C ALA A 267 39.67 51.13 -15.24
N GLY A 268 39.28 50.11 -14.49
CA GLY A 268 37.89 49.89 -14.11
C GLY A 268 37.37 51.06 -13.27
N HIS A 269 36.66 51.99 -13.92
CA HIS A 269 36.11 53.16 -13.26
C HIS A 269 34.77 52.77 -12.62
N ASP A 270 34.75 52.86 -11.30
CA ASP A 270 33.63 52.74 -10.38
C ASP A 270 33.01 51.34 -10.18
N SER A 271 32.99 50.92 -8.91
CA SER A 271 32.25 49.74 -8.48
C SER A 271 30.78 49.90 -8.89
N ILE A 272 30.14 48.82 -9.37
CA ILE A 272 28.71 48.79 -9.78
C ILE A 272 27.74 49.31 -8.68
N LEU A 273 28.24 49.38 -7.43
CA LEU A 273 27.54 49.83 -6.24
C LEU A 273 27.89 51.27 -5.81
N ALA A 274 28.91 51.91 -6.40
CA ALA A 274 29.42 53.22 -6.00
C ALA A 274 28.42 54.37 -6.24
N GLY A 275 27.55 54.24 -7.25
CA GLY A 275 26.50 55.22 -7.55
C GLY A 275 25.15 54.96 -6.88
N LYS A 276 25.01 53.92 -6.03
CA LYS A 276 23.70 53.57 -5.45
C LYS A 276 23.48 54.26 -4.10
N PRO A 277 22.25 54.70 -3.79
CA PRO A 277 21.92 55.26 -2.49
C PRO A 277 22.31 54.31 -1.34
N PRO A 278 22.89 54.79 -0.23
CA PRO A 278 23.33 53.94 0.88
C PRO A 278 22.24 53.01 1.45
N TRP A 279 20.98 53.46 1.45
CA TRP A 279 19.85 52.66 1.94
C TRP A 279 19.57 51.42 1.08
N LEU A 280 19.90 51.44 -0.21
CA LEU A 280 19.71 50.33 -1.13
C LEU A 280 20.71 49.19 -0.86
N ILE A 281 21.94 49.56 -0.54
CA ILE A 281 23.01 48.61 -0.17
C ILE A 281 22.66 47.99 1.19
N PHE A 282 22.26 48.81 2.17
CA PHE A 282 21.86 48.33 3.49
C PHE A 282 20.62 47.44 3.44
N GLY A 283 19.60 47.85 2.69
CA GLY A 283 18.37 47.06 2.50
C GLY A 283 18.63 45.74 1.76
N GLY A 284 19.47 45.75 0.72
CA GLY A 284 19.87 44.54 0.00
C GLY A 284 20.62 43.54 0.88
N LEU A 285 21.52 44.03 1.73
CA LEU A 285 22.23 43.21 2.71
C LEU A 285 21.27 42.62 3.75
N GLN A 286 20.33 43.40 4.26
CA GLN A 286 19.31 42.94 5.22
C GLN A 286 18.41 41.85 4.60
N LEU A 287 18.02 42.01 3.33
CA LEU A 287 17.20 41.04 2.60
C LEU A 287 17.98 39.74 2.36
N LEU A 288 19.26 39.81 2.02
CA LEU A 288 20.13 38.65 1.86
C LEU A 288 20.26 37.86 3.18
N ILE A 289 20.44 38.56 4.30
CA ILE A 289 20.48 37.95 5.64
C ILE A 289 19.14 37.29 5.97
N ALA A 290 18.02 37.99 5.77
CA ALA A 290 16.67 37.47 6.02
C ALA A 290 16.37 36.24 5.14
N PHE A 291 16.76 36.28 3.87
CA PHE A 291 16.64 35.15 2.94
C PHE A 291 17.49 33.96 3.39
N GLY A 292 18.72 34.19 3.86
CA GLY A 292 19.58 33.15 4.42
C GLY A 292 18.96 32.49 5.67
N ILE A 293 18.41 33.28 6.60
CA ILE A 293 17.70 32.78 7.78
C ILE A 293 16.46 31.98 7.37
N PHE A 294 15.68 32.49 6.42
CA PHE A 294 14.48 31.81 5.91
C PHE A 294 14.82 30.49 5.23
N ALA A 295 15.84 30.47 4.37
CA ALA A 295 16.33 29.27 3.69
C ALA A 295 16.85 28.25 4.71
N MET A 296 17.55 28.69 5.76
CA MET A 296 18.03 27.82 6.84
C MET A 296 16.88 27.26 7.68
N TRP A 297 15.86 28.08 8.02
CA TRP A 297 14.65 27.62 8.71
C TRP A 297 13.87 26.61 7.88
N ARG A 298 13.71 26.87 6.58
CA ARG A 298 12.99 26.00 5.64
C ARG A 298 13.76 24.70 5.38
N GLY A 299 15.08 24.78 5.26
CA GLY A 299 15.98 23.64 5.02
C GLY A 299 16.13 22.72 6.23
N ARG A 300 16.09 23.27 7.46
CA ARG A 300 16.11 22.48 8.70
C ARG A 300 14.83 21.70 8.97
N ARG A 301 13.74 21.97 8.24
CA ARG A 301 12.39 21.38 8.49
C ARG A 301 12.02 20.18 7.61
N ARG A 302 12.99 19.51 7.00
CA ARG A 302 12.77 18.15 6.48
C ARG A 302 13.66 17.23 7.29
N GLY A 303 13.09 16.65 8.35
CA GLY A 303 13.74 15.58 9.09
C GLY A 303 14.21 14.52 8.10
N ALA A 304 15.36 13.90 8.36
CA ALA A 304 15.83 12.79 7.55
C ALA A 304 14.67 11.81 7.38
N LEU A 305 14.31 11.48 6.14
CA LEU A 305 13.48 10.31 5.89
C LEU A 305 14.34 9.14 6.36
N VAL A 306 14.15 8.75 7.62
CA VAL A 306 14.69 7.52 8.17
C VAL A 306 13.96 6.45 7.37
N GLY A 307 14.67 5.88 6.40
CA GLY A 307 14.27 4.61 5.83
C GLY A 307 14.40 3.60 6.94
N GLU A 308 13.34 3.43 7.72
CA GLU A 308 13.23 2.26 8.58
C GLU A 308 13.33 1.06 7.65
N PRO A 309 14.28 0.12 7.89
CA PRO A 309 14.29 -1.11 7.13
C PRO A 309 12.93 -1.75 7.33
N LEU A 310 12.15 -1.91 6.26
CA LEU A 310 10.90 -2.62 6.36
C LEU A 310 11.24 -4.02 6.86
N PRO A 311 10.65 -4.48 7.97
CA PRO A 311 11.04 -5.72 8.62
C PRO A 311 10.85 -6.95 7.70
N VAL A 312 10.07 -6.81 6.63
CA VAL A 312 9.86 -7.79 5.56
C VAL A 312 9.63 -7.05 4.23
N GLU A 313 10.32 -7.48 3.17
CA GLU A 313 10.03 -7.06 1.80
C GLU A 313 8.78 -7.83 1.32
N ILE A 314 7.62 -7.17 1.32
CA ILE A 314 6.37 -7.76 0.85
C ILE A 314 6.19 -7.36 -0.62
N PRO A 315 5.91 -8.31 -1.53
CA PRO A 315 5.54 -8.00 -2.91
C PRO A 315 4.40 -6.98 -2.97
N ALA A 316 4.48 -6.02 -3.90
CA ALA A 316 3.49 -4.94 -3.97
C ALA A 316 2.05 -5.46 -4.19
N ASN A 317 1.90 -6.57 -4.93
CA ASN A 317 0.62 -7.24 -5.13
C ASN A 317 0.06 -7.85 -3.83
N GLU A 318 0.90 -8.43 -2.98
CA GLU A 318 0.46 -8.99 -1.69
C GLU A 318 0.03 -7.89 -0.71
N LEU A 319 0.78 -6.79 -0.65
CA LEU A 319 0.42 -5.65 0.20
C LEU A 319 -0.94 -5.06 -0.23
N LEU A 320 -1.13 -4.86 -1.54
CA LEU A 320 -2.39 -4.35 -2.08
C LEU A 320 -3.54 -5.33 -1.85
N GLY A 321 -3.31 -6.64 -1.99
CA GLY A 321 -4.30 -7.66 -1.69
C GLY A 321 -4.72 -7.65 -0.21
N GLY A 322 -3.76 -7.60 0.71
CA GLY A 322 -4.01 -7.49 2.14
C GLY A 322 -4.77 -6.22 2.52
N GLN A 323 -4.36 -5.07 1.96
CA GLN A 323 -5.02 -3.79 2.18
C GLN A 323 -6.45 -3.77 1.63
N ALA A 324 -6.69 -4.31 0.44
CA ALA A 324 -8.03 -4.47 -0.12
C ALA A 324 -8.92 -5.37 0.75
N GLY A 325 -8.36 -6.47 1.27
CA GLY A 325 -9.03 -7.35 2.22
C GLY A 325 -9.46 -6.64 3.51
N LEU A 326 -8.60 -5.77 4.06
CA LEU A 326 -8.92 -4.94 5.22
C LEU A 326 -10.04 -3.95 4.94
N TYR A 327 -10.01 -3.25 3.81
CA TYR A 327 -11.09 -2.34 3.42
C TYR A 327 -12.42 -3.06 3.25
N ARG A 328 -12.42 -4.22 2.56
CA ARG A 328 -13.61 -5.07 2.40
C ARG A 328 -14.17 -5.54 3.74
N ARG A 329 -13.31 -5.93 4.69
CA ARG A 329 -13.73 -6.34 6.04
C ARG A 329 -14.36 -5.19 6.84
N SER A 330 -13.83 -3.98 6.70
CA SER A 330 -14.35 -2.80 7.40
C SER A 330 -15.76 -2.38 6.97
N ARG A 331 -16.16 -2.73 5.73
CA ARG A 331 -17.44 -2.35 5.10
C ARG A 331 -17.73 -0.84 5.11
N ASP A 332 -16.68 -0.01 5.19
CA ASP A 332 -16.79 1.45 5.11
C ASP A 332 -16.70 1.90 3.65
N TYR A 333 -17.81 1.75 2.92
CA TYR A 333 -17.87 2.03 1.49
C TYR A 333 -17.67 3.52 1.18
N GLU A 334 -18.15 4.39 2.06
CA GLU A 334 -17.98 5.84 1.94
C GLU A 334 -16.49 6.23 2.03
N TYR A 335 -15.75 5.62 2.97
CA TYR A 335 -14.32 5.81 3.10
C TYR A 335 -13.55 5.34 1.86
N VAL A 336 -13.88 4.16 1.32
CA VAL A 336 -13.24 3.63 0.11
C VAL A 336 -13.55 4.51 -1.10
N ALA A 337 -14.81 4.92 -1.28
CA ALA A 337 -15.22 5.85 -2.33
C ALA A 337 -14.44 7.17 -2.26
N ARG A 338 -14.25 7.72 -1.06
CA ARG A 338 -13.45 8.93 -0.85
C ARG A 338 -11.98 8.73 -1.26
N ILE A 339 -11.36 7.61 -0.90
CA ILE A 339 -9.98 7.30 -1.33
C ILE A 339 -9.88 7.23 -2.84
N LEU A 340 -10.82 6.54 -3.50
CA LEU A 340 -10.84 6.41 -4.96
C LEU A 340 -11.02 7.79 -5.62
N ARG A 341 -11.98 8.60 -5.15
CA ARG A 341 -12.20 9.97 -5.61
C ARG A 341 -10.94 10.84 -5.46
N ASP A 342 -10.31 10.82 -4.29
CA ASP A 342 -9.08 11.57 -4.02
C ASP A 342 -7.94 11.14 -4.95
N ALA A 343 -7.80 9.84 -5.19
CA ALA A 343 -6.79 9.29 -6.09
C ALA A 343 -7.04 9.70 -7.55
N THR A 344 -8.26 9.52 -8.05
CA THR A 344 -8.67 9.92 -9.40
C THR A 344 -8.45 11.42 -9.61
N MET A 345 -8.94 12.27 -8.68
CA MET A 345 -8.76 13.72 -8.74
C MET A 345 -7.29 14.14 -8.76
N ARG A 346 -6.42 13.43 -8.01
CA ARG A 346 -4.99 13.69 -8.03
C ARG A 346 -4.36 13.38 -9.40
N ARG A 347 -4.82 12.32 -10.08
CA ARG A 347 -4.30 11.91 -11.40
C ARG A 347 -4.77 12.83 -12.52
N ILE A 348 -6.03 13.23 -12.51
CA ILE A 348 -6.61 14.10 -13.55
C ILE A 348 -6.39 15.60 -13.29
N ARG A 349 -5.76 15.97 -12.16
CA ARG A 349 -5.59 17.36 -11.73
C ARG A 349 -4.99 18.29 -12.79
N THR A 350 -4.04 17.80 -13.58
CA THR A 350 -3.40 18.60 -14.64
C THR A 350 -4.30 18.81 -15.84
N ARG A 351 -5.29 17.94 -16.05
CA ARG A 351 -6.26 18.03 -17.13
C ARG A 351 -7.47 18.89 -16.74
N VAL A 352 -7.85 18.87 -15.46
CA VAL A 352 -9.01 19.58 -14.91
C VAL A 352 -8.56 20.81 -14.12
N THR A 353 -8.07 21.84 -14.83
CA THR A 353 -7.60 23.09 -14.22
C THR A 353 -8.62 24.21 -14.34
N GLY A 354 -8.97 24.82 -13.22
CA GLY A 354 -9.73 26.08 -13.13
C GLY A 354 -11.24 25.89 -13.10
N GLY A 355 -11.89 26.27 -11.99
CA GLY A 355 -13.35 26.12 -11.83
C GLY A 355 -13.77 24.78 -11.23
N ASP A 356 -15.07 24.50 -11.26
CA ASP A 356 -15.65 23.27 -10.71
C ASP A 356 -15.29 22.06 -11.60
N PRO A 357 -14.62 21.02 -11.05
CA PRO A 357 -14.19 19.88 -11.83
C PRO A 357 -15.32 19.12 -12.51
N ALA A 358 -16.51 19.04 -11.89
CA ALA A 358 -17.64 18.31 -12.47
C ALA A 358 -18.10 18.94 -13.80
N THR A 359 -18.16 20.26 -13.85
CA THR A 359 -18.55 21.02 -15.05
C THR A 359 -17.54 20.85 -16.20
N ILE A 360 -16.24 20.87 -15.90
CA ILE A 360 -15.20 20.67 -16.91
C ILE A 360 -15.22 19.24 -17.44
N ILE A 361 -15.33 18.26 -16.56
CA ILE A 361 -15.37 16.84 -16.96
C ILE A 361 -16.61 16.59 -17.82
N ALA A 362 -17.79 17.08 -17.40
CA ALA A 362 -19.03 16.93 -18.16
C ALA A 362 -18.94 17.55 -19.56
N SER A 363 -18.39 18.76 -19.68
CA SER A 363 -18.21 19.41 -20.99
C SER A 363 -17.24 18.68 -21.93
N ARG A 364 -16.20 18.04 -21.39
CA ARG A 364 -15.22 17.30 -22.19
C ARG A 364 -15.71 15.93 -22.63
N LEU A 365 -16.39 15.20 -21.76
CA LEU A 365 -16.91 13.86 -22.05
C LEU A 365 -18.30 13.88 -22.69
N SER A 366 -18.90 15.07 -22.93
CA SER A 366 -20.29 15.21 -23.39
C SER A 366 -21.28 14.40 -22.52
N ALA A 367 -21.04 14.40 -21.22
CA ALA A 367 -21.79 13.64 -20.22
C ALA A 367 -22.71 14.55 -19.39
N ASP A 368 -23.73 13.97 -18.76
CA ASP A 368 -24.62 14.71 -17.86
C ASP A 368 -23.85 15.27 -16.64
N PRO A 369 -23.82 16.59 -16.41
CA PRO A 369 -23.16 17.20 -15.26
C PRO A 369 -23.66 16.69 -13.91
N THR A 370 -24.94 16.31 -13.81
CA THR A 370 -25.52 15.81 -12.56
C THR A 370 -24.98 14.43 -12.19
N LEU A 371 -24.76 13.58 -13.20
CA LEU A 371 -24.15 12.26 -13.04
C LEU A 371 -22.67 12.36 -12.63
N ILE A 372 -21.91 13.28 -13.23
CA ILE A 372 -20.51 13.50 -12.82
C ILE A 372 -20.45 14.01 -11.38
N THR A 373 -21.36 14.91 -10.99
CA THR A 373 -21.41 15.45 -9.63
C THR A 373 -21.75 14.36 -8.61
N SER A 374 -22.69 13.46 -8.93
CA SER A 374 -23.07 12.35 -8.04
C SER A 374 -21.94 11.31 -7.91
N VAL A 375 -21.20 11.03 -8.98
CA VAL A 375 -20.03 10.13 -8.91
C VAL A 375 -18.92 10.74 -8.05
N LEU A 376 -18.64 12.04 -8.20
CA LEU A 376 -17.57 12.71 -7.47
C LEU A 376 -17.88 13.02 -6.01
N THR A 377 -19.16 13.18 -5.64
CA THR A 377 -19.53 13.73 -4.32
C THR A 377 -20.75 13.06 -3.68
N GLY A 378 -21.46 12.19 -4.39
CA GLY A 378 -22.66 11.55 -3.88
C GLY A 378 -22.39 10.51 -2.78
N PRO A 379 -23.40 10.20 -1.95
CA PRO A 379 -23.28 9.19 -0.89
C PRO A 379 -23.18 7.77 -1.46
N VAL A 380 -22.46 6.89 -0.78
CA VAL A 380 -22.23 5.49 -1.15
C VAL A 380 -22.66 4.58 0.01
N PRO A 381 -23.95 4.19 0.09
CA PRO A 381 -24.49 3.45 1.23
C PRO A 381 -24.14 1.96 1.23
N ASP A 382 -23.83 1.39 0.06
CA ASP A 382 -23.68 -0.05 -0.13
C ASP A 382 -22.57 -0.40 -1.14
N GLU A 383 -22.23 -1.68 -1.17
CA GLU A 383 -21.17 -2.21 -2.04
C GLU A 383 -21.51 -2.05 -3.53
N ALA A 384 -22.79 -2.20 -3.93
CA ALA A 384 -23.19 -2.05 -5.32
C ALA A 384 -22.99 -0.61 -5.81
N THR A 385 -23.35 0.38 -4.99
CA THR A 385 -23.09 1.79 -5.31
C THR A 385 -21.59 2.08 -5.40
N LEU A 386 -20.77 1.46 -4.54
CA LEU A 386 -19.32 1.62 -4.60
C LEU A 386 -18.74 1.10 -5.92
N TYR A 387 -19.17 -0.08 -6.39
CA TYR A 387 -18.76 -0.60 -7.70
C TYR A 387 -19.15 0.33 -8.84
N HIS A 388 -20.37 0.87 -8.81
CA HIS A 388 -20.82 1.85 -9.80
C HIS A 388 -19.96 3.12 -9.79
N VAL A 389 -19.65 3.67 -8.61
CA VAL A 389 -18.78 4.85 -8.48
C VAL A 389 -17.37 4.54 -8.99
N ALA A 390 -16.79 3.41 -8.60
CA ALA A 390 -15.46 3.01 -9.05
C ALA A 390 -15.37 2.88 -10.57
N ALA A 391 -16.34 2.23 -11.20
CA ALA A 391 -16.40 2.06 -12.66
C ALA A 391 -16.52 3.42 -13.38
N HIS A 392 -17.34 4.34 -12.86
CA HIS A 392 -17.47 5.67 -13.46
C HIS A 392 -16.22 6.53 -13.26
N LEU A 393 -15.52 6.41 -12.12
CA LEU A 393 -14.24 7.09 -11.90
C LEU A 393 -13.15 6.60 -12.85
N GLU A 394 -13.09 5.29 -13.12
CA GLU A 394 -12.18 4.70 -14.09
C GLU A 394 -12.50 5.14 -15.52
N TRP A 395 -13.78 5.16 -15.88
CA TRP A 395 -14.24 5.69 -17.17
C TRP A 395 -13.84 7.15 -17.35
N ILE A 396 -14.05 8.01 -16.34
CA ILE A 396 -13.61 9.41 -16.35
C ILE A 396 -12.09 9.50 -16.51
N GLU A 397 -11.31 8.67 -15.82
CA GLU A 397 -9.84 8.71 -15.91
C GLU A 397 -9.33 8.31 -17.30
N THR A 398 -10.01 7.38 -17.96
CA THR A 398 -9.61 6.80 -19.25
C THR A 398 -9.97 7.70 -20.42
N GLU A 399 -11.16 8.30 -20.40
CA GLU A 399 -11.70 9.11 -21.51
C GLU A 399 -11.32 10.60 -21.45
N LEU A 400 -10.66 11.05 -20.37
CA LEU A 400 -10.24 12.44 -20.14
C LEU A 400 -8.74 12.69 -20.40
#